data_AF-A0A5C4MY23-F1
#
_entry.id   AF-A0A5C4MY23-F1
#
_cell.length_a   1.000
_cell.length_b   1.000
_cell.length_c   1.000
_cell.angle_alpha   90.00
_cell.angle_beta   90.00
_cell.angle_gamma   90.00
#
_symmetry.space_group_name_H-M   'P 1'
#
loop_
_entity.id
_entity.type
_entity.pdbx_description
1 polymer ?
#
loop_
_entity_poly.entity_id
_entity_poly.type
_entity_poly.pdbx_seq_one_letter_code
_entity_poly.pdbx_strand_id
1 'polypeptide(L)'
;MFATFAPSHPRPLHPLHSILLAFLFPLFLGALVSDIAYWRTMEIQWANFASWLNAGGLLGGGFALLWAFVNLFGGHARGDRRPVFYFVVVLATWVVGFINALVHAKDAWATMPEALYMSAIAAALALVATWIGFSGFHAKEY
;
A
#
# COMPACT_ATOMS: atom_id res chain seq x y z
N MET A 1 43.15 -19.95 2.49
CA MET A 1 42.17 -19.49 3.49
C MET A 1 40.92 -19.06 2.72
N PHE A 2 39.89 -19.90 2.67
CA PHE A 2 38.65 -19.59 1.94
C PHE A 2 37.67 -18.92 2.91
N ALA A 3 37.30 -17.67 2.63
CA ALA A 3 36.23 -16.99 3.37
C ALA A 3 34.88 -17.53 2.88
N THR A 4 34.21 -18.32 3.71
CA THR A 4 32.84 -18.75 3.47
C THR A 4 31.90 -17.57 3.69
N PHE A 5 31.39 -16.99 2.60
CA PHE A 5 30.23 -16.11 2.66
C PHE A 5 29.02 -16.95 3.07
N ALA A 6 28.63 -16.89 4.35
CA ALA A 6 27.36 -17.47 4.77
C ALA A 6 26.23 -16.70 4.07
N PRO A 7 25.34 -17.37 3.31
CA PRO A 7 24.23 -16.70 2.67
C PRO A 7 23.31 -16.11 3.75
N SER A 8 23.20 -14.78 3.76
CA SER A 8 22.23 -14.05 4.56
C SER A 8 20.83 -14.50 4.13
N HIS A 9 20.23 -15.40 4.91
CA HIS A 9 18.90 -15.91 4.62
C HIS A 9 17.90 -14.75 4.67
N PRO A 10 17.22 -14.41 3.56
CA PRO A 10 16.11 -13.47 3.62
C PRO A 10 15.04 -14.05 4.54
N ARG A 11 14.72 -13.33 5.62
CA ARG A 11 13.67 -13.74 6.54
C ARG A 11 12.33 -13.64 5.82
N PRO A 12 11.51 -14.70 5.79
CA PRO A 12 10.17 -14.62 5.22
C PRO A 12 9.38 -13.52 5.94
N LEU A 13 8.65 -12.70 5.17
CA LEU A 13 7.69 -11.77 5.75
C LEU A 13 6.71 -12.57 6.60
N HIS A 14 6.41 -12.07 7.81
CA HIS A 14 5.46 -12.71 8.69
C HIS A 14 4.12 -12.88 7.95
N PRO A 15 3.48 -14.06 7.96
CA PRO A 15 2.30 -14.35 7.13
C PRO A 15 1.18 -13.32 7.25
N LEU A 16 1.04 -12.74 8.43
CA LEU A 16 0.06 -11.69 8.75
C LEU A 16 0.32 -10.40 7.94
N HIS A 17 1.59 -10.05 7.73
CA HIS A 17 1.97 -8.89 6.91
C HIS A 17 1.69 -9.11 5.42
N SER A 18 1.89 -10.34 4.93
CA SER A 18 1.57 -10.72 3.55
C SER A 18 0.07 -10.67 3.29
N ILE A 19 -0.76 -11.06 4.26
CA ILE A 19 -2.22 -10.95 4.18
C ILE A 19 -2.62 -9.48 4.16
N LEU A 20 -2.06 -8.63 5.02
CA LEU A 20 -2.35 -7.18 5.02
C LEU A 20 -2.01 -6.53 3.67
N LEU A 21 -0.86 -6.88 3.08
CA LEU A 21 -0.49 -6.44 1.73
C LEU A 21 -1.44 -6.93 0.64
N ALA A 22 -1.94 -8.17 0.76
CA ALA A 22 -2.93 -8.71 -0.16
C ALA A 22 -4.25 -7.95 -0.13
N PHE A 23 -4.58 -7.26 0.98
CA PHE A 23 -5.74 -6.38 1.07
C PHE A 23 -5.47 -4.93 0.63
N LEU A 24 -4.24 -4.40 0.79
CA LEU A 24 -3.94 -3.01 0.43
C LEU A 24 -4.23 -2.70 -1.05
N PHE A 25 -3.60 -3.44 -1.96
CA PHE A 25 -3.67 -3.12 -3.39
C PHE A 25 -5.10 -3.26 -3.96
N PRO A 26 -5.83 -4.37 -3.72
CA PRO A 26 -7.19 -4.51 -4.23
C PRO A 26 -8.15 -3.43 -3.70
N LEU A 27 -8.00 -2.99 -2.44
CA LEU A 27 -8.87 -1.96 -1.87
C LEU A 27 -8.62 -0.59 -2.51
N PHE A 28 -7.36 -0.16 -2.65
CA PHE A 28 -7.04 1.10 -3.34
C PHE A 28 -7.36 1.05 -4.84
N LEU A 29 -7.13 -0.10 -5.49
CA LEU A 29 -7.53 -0.29 -6.89
C LEU A 29 -9.04 -0.22 -7.06
N GLY A 30 -9.80 -0.87 -6.17
CA GLY A 30 -11.26 -0.82 -6.19
C GLY A 30 -11.77 0.61 -5.97
N ALA A 31 -11.14 1.38 -5.09
CA ALA A 31 -11.46 2.80 -4.91
C ALA A 31 -11.25 3.60 -6.21
N LEU A 32 -10.11 3.40 -6.89
CA LEU A 32 -9.84 4.02 -8.19
C LEU A 32 -10.88 3.63 -9.26
N VAL A 33 -11.23 2.35 -9.37
CA VAL A 33 -12.27 1.89 -10.32
C VAL A 33 -13.61 2.54 -10.02
N SER A 34 -13.94 2.68 -8.74
CA SER A 34 -15.17 3.33 -8.28
C SER A 34 -15.18 4.83 -8.60
N ASP A 35 -14.06 5.52 -8.38
CA ASP A 35 -13.90 6.93 -8.74
C ASP A 35 -14.02 7.16 -10.24
N ILE A 36 -13.45 6.27 -11.06
CA ILE A 36 -13.62 6.30 -12.51
C ILE A 36 -15.10 6.13 -12.86
N ALA A 37 -15.79 5.17 -12.23
CA ALA A 37 -17.21 4.95 -12.48
C ALA A 37 -18.06 6.17 -12.07
N TYR A 38 -17.77 6.79 -10.92
CA TYR A 38 -18.43 8.04 -10.50
C TYR A 38 -18.18 9.17 -11.49
N TRP A 39 -16.92 9.40 -11.88
CA TRP A 39 -16.57 10.44 -12.86
C TRP A 39 -17.29 10.28 -14.20
N ARG A 40 -17.62 9.05 -14.60
CA ARG A 40 -18.26 8.75 -15.89
C ARG A 40 -19.78 8.73 -15.83
N THR A 41 -20.36 8.36 -14.69
CA THR A 41 -21.82 8.12 -14.55
C THR A 41 -22.51 9.16 -13.67
N MET A 42 -21.76 9.87 -12.83
CA MET A 42 -22.24 10.79 -11.79
C MET A 42 -23.19 10.14 -10.77
N GLU A 43 -23.18 8.80 -10.67
CA GLU A 43 -24.00 8.05 -9.71
C GLU A 43 -23.31 8.00 -8.33
N ILE A 44 -23.94 8.60 -7.31
CA ILE A 44 -23.36 8.82 -5.97
C ILE A 44 -22.98 7.50 -5.28
N GLN A 45 -23.63 6.38 -5.63
CA GLN A 45 -23.27 5.07 -5.07
C GLN A 45 -21.82 4.68 -5.35
N TRP A 46 -21.25 5.09 -6.48
CA TRP A 46 -19.84 4.84 -6.78
C TRP A 46 -18.91 5.65 -5.88
N ALA A 47 -19.26 6.91 -5.59
CA ALA A 47 -18.48 7.74 -4.66
C ALA A 47 -18.54 7.18 -3.22
N ASN A 48 -19.68 6.65 -2.80
CA ASN A 48 -19.82 5.96 -1.52
C ASN A 48 -18.98 4.68 -1.48
N PHE A 49 -18.99 3.89 -2.56
CA PHE A 49 -18.21 2.67 -2.62
C PHE A 49 -16.70 2.96 -2.60
N ALA A 50 -16.26 4.00 -3.32
CA ALA A 50 -14.89 4.50 -3.28
C ALA A 50 -14.45 4.89 -1.86
N SER A 51 -15.30 5.63 -1.12
CA SER A 51 -14.98 6.08 0.24
C SER A 51 -14.84 4.91 1.22
N TRP A 52 -15.71 3.90 1.15
CA TRP A 52 -15.62 2.68 1.96
C TRP A 52 -14.39 1.84 1.63
N LEU A 53 -14.07 1.66 0.34
CA LEU A 53 -12.88 0.93 -0.07
C LEU A 53 -11.59 1.64 0.35
N ASN A 54 -11.54 2.96 0.21
CA ASN A 54 -10.42 3.78 0.68
C ASN A 54 -10.26 3.69 2.20
N ALA A 55 -11.36 3.73 2.96
CA ALA A 55 -11.33 3.54 4.42
C ALA A 55 -10.81 2.15 4.81
N GLY A 56 -11.27 1.09 4.14
CA GLY A 56 -10.74 -0.26 4.33
C GLY A 56 -9.25 -0.35 4.00
N GLY A 57 -8.82 0.29 2.90
CA GLY A 57 -7.42 0.38 2.49
C GLY A 57 -6.55 1.09 3.53
N LEU A 58 -7.07 2.15 4.16
CA LEU A 58 -6.39 2.86 5.26
C LEU A 58 -6.27 2.03 6.53
N LEU A 59 -7.29 1.25 6.88
CA LEU A 59 -7.24 0.36 8.03
C LEU A 59 -6.17 -0.72 7.84
N GLY A 60 -6.20 -1.44 6.72
CA GLY A 60 -5.19 -2.44 6.37
C GLY A 60 -3.78 -1.82 6.21
N GLY A 61 -3.73 -0.66 5.54
CA GLY A 61 -2.55 0.20 5.37
C GLY A 61 -1.91 0.59 6.69
N GLY A 62 -2.72 0.96 7.69
CA GLY A 62 -2.24 1.35 9.01
C GLY A 62 -1.53 0.19 9.71
N PHE A 63 -2.09 -1.02 9.68
CA PHE A 63 -1.43 -2.19 10.25
C PHE A 63 -0.14 -2.55 9.49
N ALA A 64 -0.15 -2.50 8.16
CA ALA A 64 1.05 -2.74 7.35
C ALA A 64 2.14 -1.69 7.65
N LEU A 65 1.76 -0.43 7.86
CA LEU A 65 2.67 0.66 8.22
C LEU A 65 3.29 0.44 9.60
N LEU A 66 2.49 0.06 10.60
CA LEU A 66 2.97 -0.29 11.94
C LEU A 66 3.97 -1.44 11.89
N TRP A 67 3.68 -2.48 11.10
CA TRP A 67 4.59 -3.59 10.92
C TRP A 67 5.89 -3.18 10.22
N ALA A 68 5.78 -2.41 9.13
CA ALA A 68 6.93 -1.88 8.41
C ALA A 68 7.82 -1.02 9.32
N PHE A 69 7.20 -0.22 10.21
CA PHE A 69 7.90 0.58 11.21
C PHE A 69 8.68 -0.27 12.21
N VAL A 70 8.03 -1.29 12.80
CA VAL A 70 8.72 -2.24 13.71
C VAL A 70 9.88 -2.93 13.01
N ASN A 71 9.71 -3.28 11.73
CA ASN A 71 10.76 -3.92 10.93
C ASN A 71 11.97 -3.00 10.71
N LEU A 72 11.85 -1.67 10.79
CA LEU A 72 13.02 -0.77 10.70
C LEU A 72 14.05 -1.01 11.80
N PHE A 73 13.62 -1.48 12.97
CA PHE A 73 14.49 -1.75 14.11
C PHE A 73 14.98 -3.21 14.17
N GLY A 74 14.57 -4.05 13.22
CA GLY A 74 15.05 -5.42 13.13
C GLY A 74 16.55 -5.47 12.81
N GLY A 75 17.23 -6.54 13.27
CA GLY A 75 18.66 -6.76 12.98
C GLY A 75 18.92 -7.05 11.50
N HIS A 76 18.98 -6.00 10.68
CA HIS A 76 19.30 -6.03 9.25
C HIS A 76 20.80 -5.91 9.02
N ALA A 77 21.28 -6.43 7.88
CA ALA A 77 22.68 -6.30 7.49
C ALA A 77 23.05 -4.81 7.32
N ARG A 78 24.28 -4.47 7.71
CA ARG A 78 24.79 -3.10 7.68
C ARG A 78 24.80 -2.58 6.24
N GLY A 79 23.93 -1.61 5.93
CA GLY A 79 23.77 -1.03 4.59
C GLY A 79 22.53 -1.47 3.81
N ASP A 80 21.70 -2.38 4.33
CA ASP A 80 20.43 -2.76 3.70
C ASP A 80 19.42 -1.61 3.80
N ARG A 81 19.13 -0.97 2.66
CA ARG A 81 18.17 0.15 2.55
C ARG A 81 16.76 -0.31 2.22
N ARG A 82 16.55 -1.61 1.96
CA ARG A 82 15.27 -2.15 1.51
C ARG A 82 14.14 -1.97 2.53
N PRO A 83 14.34 -2.17 3.86
CA PRO A 83 13.29 -1.94 4.86
C PRO A 83 12.86 -0.48 4.93
N VAL A 84 13.81 0.45 4.81
CA VAL A 84 13.55 1.90 4.81
C VAL A 84 12.74 2.29 3.59
N PHE A 85 13.16 1.84 2.39
CA PHE A 85 12.44 2.12 1.16
C PHE A 85 11.01 1.56 1.20
N TYR A 86 10.85 0.32 1.66
CA TYR A 86 9.54 -0.30 1.82
C TYR A 86 8.64 0.51 2.78
N PHE A 87 9.16 0.90 3.95
CA PHE A 87 8.41 1.73 4.89
C PHE A 87 7.97 3.06 4.29
N VAL A 88 8.88 3.75 3.56
CA VAL A 88 8.56 5.04 2.92
C VAL A 88 7.44 4.90 1.89
N VAL A 89 7.46 3.83 1.07
CA VAL A 89 6.40 3.60 0.08
C VAL A 89 5.06 3.31 0.75
N VAL A 90 5.03 2.47 1.80
CA VAL A 90 3.79 2.19 2.56
C VAL A 90 3.27 3.44 3.25
N LEU A 91 4.16 4.24 3.85
CA LEU A 91 3.81 5.52 4.48
C LEU A 91 3.20 6.49 3.46
N ALA A 92 3.84 6.65 2.29
CA ALA A 92 3.34 7.51 1.23
C ALA A 92 1.95 7.04 0.74
N THR A 93 1.77 5.73 0.54
CA THR A 93 0.47 5.14 0.17
C THR A 93 -0.60 5.51 1.19
N TRP A 94 -0.29 5.34 2.47
CA TRP A 94 -1.22 5.61 3.57
C TRP A 94 -1.57 7.10 3.67
N VAL A 95 -0.59 8.00 3.56
CA VAL A 95 -0.81 9.45 3.58
C VAL A 95 -1.67 9.90 2.42
N VAL A 96 -1.41 9.43 1.19
CA VAL A 96 -2.22 9.76 0.02
C VAL A 96 -3.65 9.24 0.20
N GLY A 97 -3.83 8.00 0.65
CA GLY A 97 -5.16 7.46 0.97
C GLY A 97 -5.89 8.27 2.04
N PHE A 98 -5.17 8.78 3.04
CA PHE A 98 -5.75 9.59 4.11
C PHE A 98 -6.24 10.94 3.59
N ILE A 99 -5.44 11.61 2.77
CA ILE A 99 -5.85 12.83 2.08
C ILE A 99 -7.05 12.54 1.18
N ASN A 100 -7.05 11.41 0.46
CA ASN A 100 -8.20 11.00 -0.34
C ASN A 100 -9.48 10.85 0.49
N ALA A 101 -9.38 10.29 1.71
CA ALA A 101 -10.53 10.20 2.62
C ALA A 101 -11.09 11.58 3.01
N LEU A 102 -10.21 12.57 3.21
CA LEU A 102 -10.62 13.95 3.47
C LEU A 102 -11.28 14.59 2.24
N VAL A 103 -10.82 14.25 1.04
CA VAL A 103 -11.50 14.66 -0.20
C VAL A 103 -12.90 14.07 -0.24
N HIS A 104 -13.03 12.76 -0.06
CA HIS A 104 -14.33 12.05 -0.01
C HIS A 104 -15.28 12.52 1.10
N ALA A 105 -14.77 13.20 2.13
CA ALA A 105 -15.59 13.81 3.18
C ALA A 105 -16.29 15.11 2.74
N LYS A 106 -15.88 15.70 1.59
CA LYS A 106 -16.59 16.81 0.97
C LYS A 106 -17.94 16.34 0.43
N ASP A 107 -18.79 17.29 0.06
CA ASP A 107 -19.98 16.97 -0.73
C ASP A 107 -19.59 16.17 -1.99
N ALA A 108 -20.40 15.17 -2.36
CA ALA A 108 -20.08 14.27 -3.47
C ALA A 108 -19.80 15.06 -4.76
N TRP A 109 -20.51 16.15 -5.02
CA TRP A 109 -20.32 16.96 -6.22
C TRP A 109 -19.03 17.81 -6.19
N ALA A 110 -18.39 17.94 -5.03
CA ALA A 110 -17.16 18.70 -4.82
C ALA A 110 -15.90 17.81 -4.69
N THR A 111 -16.06 16.48 -4.68
CA THR A 111 -14.94 15.53 -4.57
C THR A 111 -14.12 15.42 -5.85
N MET A 112 -14.75 15.63 -7.00
CA MET A 112 -14.15 15.43 -8.31
C MET A 112 -13.62 16.74 -8.91
N PRO A 113 -12.47 16.72 -9.61
CA PRO A 113 -11.65 15.57 -10.01
C PRO A 113 -10.58 15.12 -9.00
N GLU A 114 -10.48 15.78 -7.84
CA GLU A 114 -9.39 15.58 -6.88
C GLU A 114 -9.30 14.13 -6.37
N ALA A 115 -10.45 13.52 -6.03
CA ALA A 115 -10.51 12.14 -5.54
C ALA A 115 -9.92 11.13 -6.55
N LEU A 116 -10.22 11.33 -7.84
CA LEU A 116 -9.72 10.48 -8.92
C LEU A 116 -8.19 10.50 -9.03
N TYR A 117 -7.56 11.67 -8.90
CA TYR A 117 -6.10 11.78 -8.92
C TYR A 117 -5.49 11.11 -7.70
N MET A 118 -6.08 11.34 -6.51
CA MET A 118 -5.59 10.77 -5.26
C MET A 118 -5.71 9.24 -5.24
N SER A 119 -6.83 8.68 -5.69
CA SER A 119 -7.01 7.23 -5.77
C SER A 119 -6.10 6.58 -6.81
N ALA A 120 -5.80 7.26 -7.93
CA ALA A 120 -4.84 6.78 -8.91
C ALA A 120 -3.42 6.69 -8.33
N ILE A 121 -2.98 7.73 -7.61
CA ILE A 121 -1.67 7.75 -6.93
C ILE A 121 -1.64 6.69 -5.84
N ALA A 122 -2.68 6.57 -5.02
CA ALA A 122 -2.75 5.57 -3.95
C ALA A 122 -2.68 4.14 -4.51
N ALA A 123 -3.42 3.84 -5.58
CA ALA A 123 -3.39 2.52 -6.22
C ALA A 123 -2.01 2.18 -6.81
N ALA A 124 -1.34 3.16 -7.44
CA ALA A 124 0.01 2.98 -7.98
C ALA A 124 1.04 2.73 -6.87
N LEU A 125 1.00 3.50 -5.79
CA LEU A 125 1.89 3.31 -4.63
C LEU A 125 1.61 1.97 -3.93
N ALA A 126 0.34 1.58 -3.78
CA ALA A 126 -0.04 0.29 -3.22
C ALA A 126 0.48 -0.88 -4.08
N LEU A 127 0.44 -0.76 -5.41
CA LEU A 127 1.03 -1.75 -6.32
C LEU A 127 2.55 -1.88 -6.09
N VAL A 128 3.25 -0.75 -5.98
CA VAL A 128 4.70 -0.74 -5.71
C VAL A 128 5.01 -1.35 -4.33
N ALA A 129 4.25 -1.00 -3.29
CA ALA A 129 4.40 -1.57 -1.95
C ALA A 129 4.20 -3.09 -1.97
N THR A 130 3.16 -3.57 -2.64
CA THR A 130 2.86 -4.99 -2.84
C THR A 130 3.99 -5.68 -3.58
N TRP A 131 4.51 -5.11 -4.67
CA TRP A 131 5.65 -5.65 -5.41
C TRP A 131 6.91 -5.76 -4.55
N ILE A 132 7.24 -4.73 -3.76
CA ILE A 132 8.40 -4.76 -2.86
C ILE A 132 8.21 -5.81 -1.76
N GLY A 133 7.02 -5.90 -1.19
CA GLY A 133 6.70 -6.93 -0.20
C GLY A 133 6.87 -8.34 -0.75
N PHE A 134 6.25 -8.63 -1.91
CA PHE A 134 6.25 -9.97 -2.48
C PHE A 134 7.55 -10.35 -3.23
N SER A 135 8.32 -9.40 -3.75
CA SER A 135 9.63 -9.67 -4.37
C SER A 135 10.66 -10.25 -3.39
N GLY A 136 10.43 -10.12 -2.08
CA GLY A 136 11.24 -10.80 -1.06
C GLY A 136 11.11 -12.33 -1.06
N PHE A 137 10.07 -12.87 -1.70
CA PHE A 137 9.80 -14.31 -1.78
C PHE A 137 10.52 -15.01 -2.95
N HIS A 138 10.90 -14.28 -4.01
CA HIS A 138 11.38 -14.89 -5.27
C HIS A 138 12.89 -15.21 -5.31
N ALA A 139 13.67 -14.88 -4.29
CA ALA A 139 15.11 -15.19 -4.27
C ALA A 139 15.44 -16.66 -3.95
N LYS A 140 14.52 -17.60 -4.20
CA LYS A 140 14.61 -19.00 -3.72
C LYS A 140 14.28 -20.09 -4.74
N GLU A 141 14.19 -19.77 -6.01
CA GLU A 141 14.18 -20.80 -7.05
C GLU A 141 15.42 -20.58 -7.90
N TYR A 142 16.40 -21.47 -7.74
CA TYR A 142 17.47 -21.93 -8.65
C TYR A 142 18.70 -22.37 -7.82
#